data_AF-A0A0P1BH04-F1
#
_entry.id   AF-A0A0P1BH04-F1
#
_cell.length_a   1.000
_cell.length_b   1.000
_cell.length_c   1.000
_cell.angle_alpha   90.00
_cell.angle_beta   90.00
_cell.angle_gamma   90.00
#
_symmetry.space_group_name_H-M   'P 1'
#
loop_
_entity.id
_entity.type
_entity.pdbx_description
1 polymer ?
#
loop_
_entity_poly.entity_id
_entity_poly.type
_entity_poly.pdbx_seq_one_letter_code
_entity_poly.pdbx_strand_id
1 'polypeptide(L)'
;MRVTLLALLPIAMVIASSSKVKALNMGDLTQEDMEILDARNHWFERNCERGVCKPVVSTGAQCYKNANCASFNCNNGKCVPVKGQGVKGETCNASDQCTAGSFCEYSKCNAKVASGGVCYKDAGCTSGNCVNKTCIEPASVSRGGRCTKTLQCKSNSYCGTNNRCAAKANKGGACYKTEGCAAGLTCRKKKCRA
;
A
#
# COMPACT_ATOMS: atom_id res chain seq x y z
N MET A 1 -5.86 31.25 -27.79
CA MET A 1 -4.70 31.59 -26.92
C MET A 1 -4.87 30.90 -25.58
N ARG A 2 -3.78 30.58 -24.86
CA ARG A 2 -3.77 30.10 -23.46
C ARG A 2 -3.98 31.26 -22.46
N VAL A 3 -3.97 30.93 -21.16
CA VAL A 3 -3.82 31.78 -19.93
C VAL A 3 -5.15 32.26 -19.33
N THR A 4 -5.54 31.94 -18.07
CA THR A 4 -4.99 31.01 -17.05
C THR A 4 -6.02 30.55 -16.00
N LEU A 5 -5.79 29.37 -15.41
CA LEU A 5 -5.86 29.02 -13.97
C LEU A 5 -6.69 29.93 -13.02
N LEU A 6 -7.75 29.37 -12.42
CA LEU A 6 -8.21 29.73 -11.07
C LEU A 6 -8.87 28.54 -10.37
N ALA A 7 -8.02 27.60 -9.93
CA ALA A 7 -8.37 26.79 -8.77
C ALA A 7 -8.20 27.66 -7.53
N LEU A 8 -9.27 27.87 -6.75
CA LEU A 8 -9.31 28.18 -5.31
C LEU A 8 -10.71 28.70 -4.93
N LEU A 9 -11.52 27.83 -4.32
CA LEU A 9 -12.45 28.07 -3.20
C LEU A 9 -13.55 26.98 -3.19
N PRO A 10 -14.01 26.53 -2.00
CA PRO A 10 -15.15 25.64 -1.93
C PRO A 10 -16.42 26.45 -2.20
N ILE A 11 -17.19 26.10 -3.25
CA ILE A 11 -18.58 26.58 -3.37
C ILE A 11 -19.45 25.76 -2.40
N ALA A 12 -19.29 26.08 -1.12
CA ALA A 12 -20.24 25.80 -0.06
C ALA A 12 -20.60 27.16 0.57
N MET A 13 -21.90 27.45 0.61
CA MET A 13 -22.50 28.72 1.04
C MET A 13 -22.20 29.96 0.18
N VAL A 14 -23.08 30.21 -0.79
CA VAL A 14 -23.70 31.53 -0.90
C VAL A 14 -25.22 31.36 -0.74
N ILE A 15 -25.65 31.08 0.49
CA ILE A 15 -27.01 31.38 0.96
C ILE A 15 -26.92 32.20 2.27
N ALA A 16 -26.08 33.24 2.25
CA ALA A 16 -26.08 34.34 3.20
C ALA A 16 -25.22 35.50 2.65
N SER A 17 -25.61 36.75 2.94
CA SER A 17 -24.82 37.98 2.76
C SER A 17 -24.27 38.32 1.36
N SER A 18 -25.14 38.46 0.35
CA SER A 18 -25.00 39.49 -0.70
C SER A 18 -26.30 39.65 -1.50
N SER A 19 -26.88 40.86 -1.51
CA SER A 19 -28.20 41.14 -2.10
C SER A 19 -28.23 41.18 -3.65
N LYS A 20 -27.25 40.56 -4.34
CA LYS A 20 -27.09 40.63 -5.80
C LYS A 20 -26.63 39.32 -6.47
N VAL A 21 -26.91 38.16 -5.86
CA VAL A 21 -26.87 36.90 -6.61
C VAL A 21 -28.16 36.80 -7.43
N LYS A 22 -28.07 36.89 -8.77
CA LYS A 22 -29.18 36.45 -9.62
C LYS A 22 -29.39 34.96 -9.37
N ALA A 23 -30.59 34.56 -8.99
CA ALA A 23 -30.99 33.17 -9.07
C ALA A 23 -30.89 32.75 -10.55
N LEU A 24 -30.07 31.75 -10.85
CA LEU A 24 -30.12 31.06 -12.13
C LEU A 24 -31.41 30.23 -12.13
N ASN A 25 -32.26 30.38 -13.15
CA ASN A 25 -33.43 29.52 -13.25
C ASN A 25 -32.98 28.14 -13.76
N MET A 26 -33.67 27.08 -13.33
CA MET A 26 -33.40 25.73 -13.84
C MET A 26 -33.56 25.60 -15.37
N GLY A 27 -34.26 26.53 -16.02
CA GLY A 27 -34.38 26.60 -17.48
C GLY A 27 -33.20 27.25 -18.22
N ASP A 28 -32.26 27.88 -17.51
CA ASP A 28 -31.06 28.51 -18.10
C ASP A 28 -29.84 27.55 -18.10
N LEU A 29 -29.98 26.36 -17.53
CA LEU A 29 -28.91 25.37 -17.39
C LEU A 29 -28.81 24.51 -18.65
N THR A 30 -27.60 24.34 -19.19
CA THR A 30 -27.36 23.37 -20.26
C THR A 30 -27.45 21.94 -19.73
N GLN A 31 -27.56 20.95 -20.64
CA GLN A 31 -27.54 19.55 -20.21
C GLN A 31 -26.21 19.17 -19.54
N GLU A 32 -25.08 19.75 -19.97
CA GLU A 32 -23.79 19.58 -19.31
C GLU A 32 -23.79 20.18 -17.88
N ASP A 33 -24.41 21.35 -17.67
CA ASP A 33 -24.56 21.94 -16.34
C ASP A 33 -25.42 21.08 -15.41
N MET A 34 -26.50 20.51 -15.94
CA MET A 34 -27.39 19.60 -15.21
C MET A 34 -26.69 18.30 -14.83
N GLU A 35 -25.91 17.70 -15.74
CA GLU A 35 -25.09 16.51 -15.45
C GLU A 35 -23.99 16.79 -14.40
N ILE A 36 -23.38 17.99 -14.44
CA ILE A 36 -22.41 18.44 -13.42
C ILE A 36 -23.10 18.65 -12.06
N LEU A 37 -24.29 19.23 -12.03
CA LEU A 37 -25.08 19.42 -10.80
C LEU A 37 -25.53 18.08 -10.22
N ASP A 38 -26.02 17.15 -11.03
CA ASP A 38 -26.47 15.84 -10.59
C ASP A 38 -25.29 14.98 -10.08
N ALA A 39 -24.16 14.97 -10.80
CA ALA A 39 -22.93 14.33 -10.33
C ALA A 39 -22.43 14.89 -8.98
N ARG A 40 -22.62 16.20 -8.73
CA ARG A 40 -22.31 16.84 -7.44
C ARG A 40 -23.33 16.49 -6.36
N ASN A 41 -24.62 16.43 -6.66
CA ASN A 41 -25.68 16.07 -5.72
C ASN A 41 -25.55 14.60 -5.28
N HIS A 42 -25.33 13.67 -6.21
CA HIS A 42 -25.00 12.28 -5.90
C HIS A 42 -23.72 12.12 -5.06
N TRP A 43 -22.74 13.01 -5.21
CA TRP A 43 -21.57 13.06 -4.31
C TRP A 43 -21.89 13.59 -2.91
N PHE A 44 -22.79 14.57 -2.81
CA PHE A 44 -23.24 15.16 -1.57
C PHE A 44 -24.04 14.16 -0.73
N GLU A 45 -25.07 13.53 -1.30
CA GLU A 45 -25.90 12.53 -0.63
C GLU A 45 -25.09 11.35 -0.08
N ARG A 46 -24.14 10.83 -0.88
CA ARG A 46 -23.24 9.74 -0.44
C ARG A 46 -22.37 10.11 0.76
N ASN A 47 -22.21 11.39 1.08
CA ASN A 47 -21.46 11.89 2.24
C ASN A 47 -22.31 12.26 3.45
N CYS A 48 -23.63 12.31 3.31
CA CYS A 48 -24.55 12.52 4.43
C CYS A 48 -24.82 11.23 5.19
N GLU A 49 -24.96 11.31 6.51
CA GLU A 49 -25.49 10.21 7.34
C GLU A 49 -26.47 10.80 8.34
N ARG A 50 -27.69 10.26 8.40
CA ARG A 50 -28.79 10.78 9.24
C ARG A 50 -29.03 12.30 9.06
N GLY A 51 -28.91 12.79 7.84
CA GLY A 51 -29.06 14.21 7.49
C GLY A 51 -27.84 15.10 7.75
N VAL A 52 -26.77 14.58 8.38
CA VAL A 52 -25.54 15.34 8.62
C VAL A 52 -24.50 15.00 7.55
N CYS A 53 -24.21 15.97 6.69
CA CYS A 53 -23.21 15.86 5.63
C CYS A 53 -21.84 16.29 6.14
N LYS A 54 -20.84 15.40 6.06
CA LYS A 54 -19.45 15.76 6.36
C LYS A 54 -18.69 16.10 5.08
N PRO A 55 -17.77 17.08 5.10
CA PRO A 55 -16.96 17.41 3.94
C PRO A 55 -16.06 16.24 3.55
N VAL A 56 -15.69 16.20 2.26
CA VAL A 56 -14.66 15.31 1.75
C VAL A 56 -13.30 15.77 2.28
N VAL A 57 -12.52 14.85 2.84
CA VAL A 57 -11.23 15.12 3.49
C VAL A 57 -10.07 14.40 2.78
N SER A 58 -8.86 14.92 2.98
CA SER A 58 -7.62 14.44 2.36
C SER A 58 -7.05 13.18 3.03
N THR A 59 -6.06 12.57 2.37
CA THR A 59 -5.29 11.44 2.90
C THR A 59 -4.78 11.71 4.33
N GLY A 60 -4.97 10.75 5.24
CA GLY A 60 -4.56 10.79 6.64
C GLY A 60 -5.60 11.36 7.62
N ALA A 61 -6.60 12.09 7.13
CA ALA A 61 -7.73 12.59 7.92
C ALA A 61 -8.62 11.44 8.43
N GLN A 62 -9.43 11.71 9.46
CA GLN A 62 -10.39 10.74 9.98
C GLN A 62 -11.58 10.55 9.02
N CYS A 63 -12.08 9.32 8.94
CA CYS A 63 -13.24 8.95 8.14
C CYS A 63 -14.03 7.83 8.82
N TYR A 64 -15.27 7.63 8.38
CA TYR A 64 -16.15 6.54 8.82
C TYR A 64 -16.71 5.75 7.63
N LYS A 65 -16.77 6.35 6.44
CA LYS A 65 -17.09 5.69 5.17
C LYS A 65 -16.19 6.17 4.03
N ASN A 66 -16.06 5.35 2.99
CA ASN A 66 -15.25 5.61 1.80
C ASN A 66 -15.52 6.98 1.17
N ALA A 67 -16.79 7.38 1.05
CA ALA A 67 -17.19 8.65 0.44
C ALA A 67 -16.59 9.89 1.12
N ASN A 68 -16.21 9.80 2.42
CA ASN A 68 -15.59 10.92 3.14
C ASN A 68 -14.20 11.26 2.62
N CYS A 69 -13.56 10.36 1.88
CA CYS A 69 -12.18 10.52 1.46
C CYS A 69 -12.12 11.01 0.02
N ALA A 70 -11.24 11.98 -0.27
CA ALA A 70 -10.93 12.37 -1.65
C ALA A 70 -10.42 11.18 -2.50
N SER A 71 -9.80 10.19 -1.84
CA SER A 71 -9.38 8.92 -2.44
C SER A 71 -10.48 7.85 -2.56
N PHE A 72 -11.70 8.13 -2.07
CA PHE A 72 -12.77 7.15 -1.86
C PHE A 72 -12.38 5.91 -1.03
N ASN A 73 -11.30 5.95 -0.25
CA ASN A 73 -10.80 4.79 0.49
C ASN A 73 -10.58 5.12 1.96
N CYS A 74 -11.58 4.77 2.78
CA CYS A 74 -11.54 4.86 4.23
C CYS A 74 -11.13 3.52 4.81
N ASN A 75 -9.97 3.47 5.48
CA ASN A 75 -9.43 2.22 6.01
C ASN A 75 -8.91 2.45 7.43
N ASN A 76 -9.36 1.62 8.38
CA ASN A 76 -9.04 1.74 9.81
C ASN A 76 -9.29 3.17 10.37
N GLY A 77 -10.43 3.77 10.01
CA GLY A 77 -10.83 5.11 10.44
C GLY A 77 -10.04 6.28 9.84
N LYS A 78 -9.16 6.04 8.86
CA LYS A 78 -8.39 7.07 8.15
C LYS A 78 -8.52 6.97 6.64
N CYS A 79 -8.54 8.13 5.98
CA CYS A 79 -8.42 8.18 4.53
C CYS A 79 -7.02 7.76 4.12
N VAL A 80 -6.94 6.82 3.17
CA VAL A 80 -5.68 6.29 2.63
C VAL A 80 -5.74 6.30 1.09
N PRO A 81 -4.61 6.26 0.38
CA PRO A 81 -4.60 6.11 -1.07
C PRO A 81 -5.28 4.80 -1.50
N VAL A 82 -5.85 4.78 -2.70
CA VAL A 82 -6.15 3.52 -3.39
C VAL A 82 -4.85 2.88 -3.90
N LYS A 83 -4.95 1.62 -4.33
CA LYS A 83 -3.82 0.82 -4.81
C LYS A 83 -2.96 1.58 -5.84
N GLY A 84 -1.65 1.67 -5.58
CA GLY A 84 -0.65 2.25 -6.47
C GLY A 84 -0.55 3.78 -6.51
N GLN A 85 -1.37 4.52 -5.74
CA GLN A 85 -1.43 5.99 -5.82
C GLN A 85 -0.67 6.73 -4.70
N GLY A 86 -0.35 6.05 -3.59
CA GLY A 86 0.22 6.66 -2.40
C GLY A 86 1.66 7.14 -2.58
N VAL A 87 1.88 8.46 -2.51
CA VAL A 87 3.21 9.07 -2.65
C VAL A 87 3.95 9.13 -1.30
N LYS A 88 5.27 9.39 -1.34
CA LYS A 88 6.12 9.43 -0.14
C LYS A 88 5.55 10.38 0.92
N GLY A 89 5.38 9.89 2.16
CA GLY A 89 4.84 10.65 3.29
C GLY A 89 3.31 10.62 3.43
N GLU A 90 2.57 10.09 2.45
CA GLU A 90 1.14 9.84 2.60
C GLU A 90 0.85 8.71 3.58
N THR A 91 -0.31 8.78 4.22
CA THR A 91 -0.77 7.78 5.19
C THR A 91 -1.23 6.52 4.48
N CYS A 92 -0.74 5.36 4.90
CA CYS A 92 -1.09 4.06 4.33
C CYS A 92 -1.31 3.03 5.45
N ASN A 93 -2.06 1.97 5.12
CA ASN A 93 -2.22 0.78 5.95
C ASN A 93 -1.64 -0.47 5.26
N ALA A 94 -1.51 -0.46 3.92
CA ALA A 94 -0.97 -1.57 3.14
C ALA A 94 0.08 -1.08 2.13
N SER A 95 1.05 -1.93 1.77
CA SER A 95 2.19 -1.52 0.91
C SER A 95 1.84 -1.41 -0.56
N ASP A 96 0.75 -2.02 -1.01
CA ASP A 96 0.22 -1.91 -2.37
C ASP A 96 -0.57 -0.63 -2.61
N GLN A 97 -0.93 0.12 -1.55
CA GLN A 97 -1.47 1.48 -1.66
C GLN A 97 -0.43 2.46 -2.19
N CYS A 98 0.85 2.24 -1.89
CA CYS A 98 1.93 3.12 -2.30
C CYS A 98 2.29 2.95 -3.78
N THR A 99 2.88 3.97 -4.38
CA THR A 99 3.40 3.94 -5.76
C THR A 99 4.45 2.85 -5.98
N ALA A 100 4.67 2.46 -7.24
CA ALA A 100 5.73 1.53 -7.61
C ALA A 100 7.09 2.00 -7.07
N GLY A 101 7.90 1.05 -6.55
CA GLY A 101 9.16 1.36 -5.87
C GLY A 101 9.02 1.81 -4.41
N SER A 102 7.79 2.01 -3.90
CA SER A 102 7.52 2.36 -2.50
C SER A 102 6.90 1.20 -1.72
N PHE A 103 6.78 1.35 -0.40
CA PHE A 103 6.09 0.44 0.51
C PHE A 103 5.53 1.20 1.71
N CYS A 104 4.66 0.56 2.50
CA CYS A 104 4.09 1.17 3.69
C CYS A 104 4.95 0.89 4.94
N GLU A 105 5.58 1.93 5.48
CA GLU A 105 6.48 1.91 6.63
C GLU A 105 5.94 2.82 7.74
N TYR A 106 5.72 2.29 8.95
CA TYR A 106 5.14 3.04 10.08
C TYR A 106 3.90 3.88 9.69
N SER A 107 2.98 3.25 8.96
CA SER A 107 1.76 3.85 8.38
C SER A 107 1.98 5.01 7.40
N LYS A 108 3.19 5.10 6.81
CA LYS A 108 3.58 6.10 5.82
C LYS A 108 4.19 5.45 4.57
N CYS A 109 3.82 5.91 3.38
CA CYS A 109 4.47 5.46 2.16
C CYS A 109 5.92 5.96 2.15
N ASN A 110 6.88 5.06 1.99
CA ASN A 110 8.30 5.37 1.88
C ASN A 110 8.95 4.59 0.73
N ALA A 111 10.05 5.10 0.20
CA ALA A 111 10.78 4.45 -0.87
C ALA A 111 11.42 3.15 -0.38
N LYS A 112 11.43 2.10 -1.23
CA LYS A 112 12.24 0.91 -0.98
C LYS A 112 13.72 1.26 -1.17
N VAL A 113 14.59 0.64 -0.37
CA VAL A 113 16.04 0.84 -0.46
C VAL A 113 16.71 -0.35 -1.16
N ALA A 114 17.83 -0.07 -1.82
CA ALA A 114 18.69 -1.08 -2.45
C ALA A 114 19.44 -1.91 -1.39
N SER A 115 20.11 -2.97 -1.84
CA SER A 115 21.02 -3.76 -1.00
C SER A 115 22.09 -2.90 -0.34
N GLY A 116 22.43 -3.23 0.91
CA GLY A 116 23.23 -2.39 1.80
C GLY A 116 22.42 -1.33 2.57
N GLY A 117 21.22 -0.97 2.10
CA GLY A 117 20.32 -0.05 2.81
C GLY A 117 19.73 -0.64 4.11
N VAL A 118 19.39 0.23 5.06
CA VAL A 118 18.74 -0.17 6.32
C VAL A 118 17.28 -0.53 6.07
N CYS A 119 16.80 -1.61 6.69
CA CYS A 119 15.42 -2.08 6.54
C CYS A 119 14.80 -2.54 7.86
N TYR A 120 13.49 -2.35 7.97
CA TYR A 120 12.66 -2.94 9.03
C TYR A 120 12.07 -4.29 8.64
N LYS A 121 11.69 -4.46 7.36
CA LYS A 121 11.03 -5.66 6.83
C LYS A 121 11.36 -5.87 5.35
N ASP A 122 11.21 -7.10 4.87
CA ASP A 122 11.43 -7.52 3.47
C ASP A 122 10.83 -6.57 2.43
N ALA A 123 9.60 -6.09 2.67
CA ALA A 123 8.88 -5.20 1.75
C ALA A 123 9.57 -3.84 1.52
N GLY A 124 10.47 -3.42 2.41
CA GLY A 124 11.25 -2.20 2.29
C GLY A 124 12.52 -2.33 1.45
N CYS A 125 12.88 -3.55 1.03
CA CYS A 125 14.01 -3.79 0.13
C CYS A 125 13.54 -3.92 -1.31
N THR A 126 14.27 -3.36 -2.27
CA THR A 126 14.04 -3.61 -3.70
C THR A 126 14.18 -5.09 -4.05
N SER A 127 15.16 -5.76 -3.43
CA SER A 127 15.38 -7.21 -3.52
C SER A 127 14.31 -8.05 -2.81
N GLY A 128 13.45 -7.44 -2.00
CA GLY A 128 12.51 -8.15 -1.12
C GLY A 128 13.17 -8.93 0.02
N ASN A 129 14.44 -8.71 0.36
CA ASN A 129 15.17 -9.46 1.39
C ASN A 129 15.80 -8.53 2.44
N CYS A 130 15.23 -8.51 3.64
CA CYS A 130 15.75 -7.82 4.81
C CYS A 130 16.32 -8.82 5.82
N VAL A 131 17.65 -8.78 6.03
CA VAL A 131 18.35 -9.67 6.97
C VAL A 131 19.17 -8.82 7.92
N ASN A 132 19.00 -9.03 9.23
CA ASN A 132 19.75 -8.31 10.27
C ASN A 132 19.68 -6.78 10.13
N LYS A 133 18.50 -6.25 9.79
CA LYS A 133 18.21 -4.83 9.50
C LYS A 133 18.89 -4.25 8.26
N THR A 134 19.43 -5.09 7.37
CA THR A 134 20.08 -4.67 6.12
C THR A 134 19.43 -5.36 4.92
N CYS A 135 19.19 -4.62 3.84
CA CYS A 135 18.75 -5.20 2.58
C CYS A 135 19.90 -5.96 1.93
N ILE A 136 19.62 -7.16 1.42
CA ILE A 136 20.61 -8.03 0.79
C ILE A 136 20.14 -8.50 -0.58
N GLU A 137 21.07 -8.90 -1.44
CA GLU A 137 20.73 -9.55 -2.71
C GLU A 137 20.10 -10.93 -2.49
N PRO A 138 19.22 -11.40 -3.40
CA PRO A 138 18.74 -12.78 -3.39
C PRO A 138 19.91 -13.77 -3.45
N ALA A 139 19.75 -14.94 -2.84
CA ALA A 139 20.73 -16.02 -2.80
C ALA A 139 22.17 -15.61 -2.39
N SER A 140 22.35 -14.51 -1.64
CA SER A 140 23.68 -13.98 -1.27
C SER A 140 24.25 -14.56 0.03
N VAL A 141 23.40 -15.10 0.93
CA VAL A 141 23.82 -15.54 2.27
C VAL A 141 24.56 -16.87 2.20
N SER A 142 25.84 -16.86 2.60
CA SER A 142 26.66 -18.06 2.78
C SER A 142 26.15 -18.94 3.94
N ARG A 143 26.51 -20.23 3.93
CA ARG A 143 26.19 -21.17 5.03
C ARG A 143 26.69 -20.64 6.38
N GLY A 144 25.90 -20.85 7.44
CA GLY A 144 26.10 -20.27 8.76
C GLY A 144 25.56 -18.83 8.93
N GLY A 145 25.43 -18.07 7.84
CA GLY A 145 24.85 -16.72 7.85
C GLY A 145 23.36 -16.73 8.23
N ARG A 146 22.89 -15.63 8.84
CA ARG A 146 21.48 -15.46 9.25
C ARG A 146 20.54 -15.40 8.05
N CYS A 147 19.35 -15.98 8.20
CA CYS A 147 18.28 -15.93 7.21
C CYS A 147 16.91 -15.99 7.88
N THR A 148 15.89 -15.55 7.16
CA THR A 148 14.46 -15.74 7.48
C THR A 148 13.76 -16.64 6.46
N LYS A 149 14.31 -16.78 5.24
CA LYS A 149 13.75 -17.62 4.17
C LYS A 149 14.82 -18.24 3.27
N THR A 150 14.50 -19.40 2.69
CA THR A 150 15.43 -20.20 1.87
C THR A 150 16.01 -19.43 0.67
N LEU A 151 15.24 -18.54 0.05
CA LEU A 151 15.66 -17.77 -1.13
C LEU A 151 16.80 -16.76 -0.85
N GLN A 152 17.09 -16.46 0.41
CA GLN A 152 18.24 -15.62 0.80
C GLN A 152 19.56 -16.40 0.75
N CYS A 153 19.51 -17.73 0.91
CA CYS A 153 20.69 -18.58 1.00
C CYS A 153 21.27 -18.88 -0.39
N LYS A 154 22.60 -18.94 -0.50
CA LYS A 154 23.31 -19.43 -1.68
C LYS A 154 22.84 -20.82 -2.11
N SER A 155 23.01 -21.12 -3.40
CA SER A 155 22.67 -22.41 -4.03
C SER A 155 23.07 -23.63 -3.19
N ASN A 156 22.26 -24.69 -3.27
CA ASN A 156 22.41 -25.91 -2.47
C ASN A 156 22.43 -25.68 -0.94
N SER A 157 21.76 -24.62 -0.49
CA SER A 157 21.51 -24.32 0.92
C SER A 157 20.03 -23.97 1.13
N TYR A 158 19.60 -23.94 2.39
CA TYR A 158 18.25 -23.57 2.79
C TYR A 158 18.25 -22.87 4.15
N CYS A 159 17.18 -22.15 4.49
CA CYS A 159 17.09 -21.53 5.81
C CYS A 159 16.64 -22.55 6.86
N GLY A 160 17.58 -22.95 7.72
CA GLY A 160 17.40 -23.98 8.75
C GLY A 160 16.55 -23.54 9.94
N THR A 161 16.26 -24.48 10.84
CA THR A 161 15.48 -24.25 12.08
C THR A 161 16.15 -23.28 13.05
N ASN A 162 17.45 -23.05 12.91
CA ASN A 162 18.24 -22.10 13.70
C ASN A 162 18.34 -20.70 13.05
N ASN A 163 17.48 -20.38 12.06
CA ASN A 163 17.51 -19.13 11.29
C ASN A 163 18.89 -18.84 10.66
N ARG A 164 19.59 -19.91 10.24
CA ARG A 164 20.86 -19.85 9.52
C ARG A 164 20.82 -20.70 8.25
N CYS A 165 21.56 -20.27 7.24
CA CYS A 165 21.68 -21.03 6.01
C CYS A 165 22.46 -22.34 6.25
N ALA A 166 21.84 -23.47 5.96
CA ALA A 166 22.42 -24.81 6.12
C ALA A 166 22.46 -25.54 4.77
N ALA A 167 23.36 -26.52 4.62
CA ALA A 167 23.41 -27.35 3.42
C ALA A 167 22.13 -28.19 3.28
N LYS A 168 21.64 -28.38 2.05
CA LYS A 168 20.54 -29.30 1.77
C LYS A 168 20.99 -30.75 2.00
N ALA A 169 20.11 -31.56 2.59
CA ALA A 169 20.37 -32.95 2.93
C ALA A 169 20.05 -33.90 1.77
N ASN A 170 20.95 -34.85 1.52
CA ASN A 170 20.76 -35.94 0.55
C ASN A 170 19.74 -36.98 1.05
N LYS A 171 19.38 -37.94 0.20
CA LYS A 171 18.49 -39.07 0.55
C LYS A 171 19.00 -39.78 1.82
N GLY A 172 18.10 -40.04 2.78
CA GLY A 172 18.46 -40.61 4.09
C GLY A 172 19.02 -39.60 5.12
N GLY A 173 19.34 -38.37 4.70
CA GLY A 173 19.71 -37.27 5.58
C GLY A 173 18.52 -36.80 6.45
N ALA A 174 18.82 -36.18 7.59
CA ALA A 174 17.81 -35.62 8.49
C ALA A 174 17.19 -34.35 7.90
N CYS A 175 15.90 -34.13 8.14
CA CYS A 175 15.18 -32.94 7.68
C CYS A 175 14.06 -32.54 8.64
N TYR A 176 13.75 -31.24 8.61
CA TYR A 176 12.57 -30.66 9.27
C TYR A 176 11.48 -30.28 8.25
N LYS A 177 11.88 -29.82 7.05
CA LYS A 177 11.02 -29.39 5.96
C LYS A 177 11.62 -29.78 4.61
N THR A 178 10.78 -29.87 3.56
CA THR A 178 11.16 -30.37 2.23
C THR A 178 12.23 -29.51 1.55
N GLU A 179 12.23 -28.18 1.75
CA GLU A 179 13.24 -27.28 1.19
C GLU A 179 14.65 -27.55 1.75
N GLY A 180 14.73 -28.24 2.89
CA GLY A 180 15.98 -28.72 3.48
C GLY A 180 16.53 -29.99 2.85
N CYS A 181 15.81 -30.62 1.93
CA CYS A 181 16.28 -31.76 1.15
C CYS A 181 16.84 -31.33 -0.21
N ALA A 182 17.69 -32.18 -0.80
CA ALA A 182 18.16 -32.02 -2.18
C ALA A 182 16.99 -32.07 -3.19
N ALA A 183 17.23 -31.59 -4.42
CA ALA A 183 16.20 -31.56 -5.45
C ALA A 183 15.59 -32.95 -5.71
N GLY A 184 14.27 -33.00 -5.95
CA GLY A 184 13.53 -34.26 -6.13
C GLY A 184 13.27 -35.07 -4.86
N LEU A 185 13.62 -34.56 -3.67
CA LEU A 185 13.37 -35.24 -2.39
C LEU A 185 12.36 -34.49 -1.52
N THR A 186 11.50 -35.23 -0.82
CA THR A 186 10.56 -34.73 0.18
C THR A 186 10.97 -35.10 1.61
N CYS A 187 10.59 -34.28 2.58
CA CYS A 187 10.87 -34.58 3.99
C CYS A 187 9.76 -35.48 4.58
N ARG A 188 10.06 -36.76 4.80
CA ARG A 188 9.09 -37.77 5.27
C ARG A 188 9.67 -38.58 6.44
N LYS A 189 8.95 -38.60 7.58
CA LYS A 189 9.42 -39.20 8.86
C LYS A 189 10.81 -38.66 9.28
N LYS A 190 10.96 -37.33 9.29
CA LYS A 190 12.20 -36.58 9.62
C LYS A 190 13.43 -36.94 8.74
N LYS A 191 13.20 -37.57 7.58
CA LYS A 191 14.25 -38.02 6.64
C LYS A 191 13.94 -37.60 5.20
N CYS A 192 14.95 -37.21 4.44
CA CYS A 192 14.80 -36.93 3.01
C CYS A 192 14.61 -38.23 2.22
N ARG A 193 13.55 -38.31 1.42
CA ARG A 193 13.18 -39.47 0.60
C ARG A 193 12.73 -39.00 -0.78
N ALA A 194 12.77 -39.89 -1.77
CA ALA A 194 11.94 -39.70 -2.96
C ALA A 194 10.46 -39.85 -2.52
#